data_AF-A0A2W6A5E7-F1
#
_entry.id   AF-A0A2W6A5E7-F1
#
_cell.length_a   1.000
_cell.length_b   1.000
_cell.length_c   1.000
_cell.angle_alpha   90.00
_cell.angle_beta   90.00
_cell.angle_gamma   90.00
#
_symmetry.space_group_name_H-M   'P 1'
#
loop_
_entity.id
_entity.type
_entity.pdbx_description
1 polymer ?
#
loop_
_entity_poly.entity_id
_entity_poly.type
_entity_poly.pdbx_seq_one_letter_code
_entity_poly.pdbx_strand_id
1 'polypeptide(L)'
;MSSELAEQLLERIAEDETIARQAIAESALRWHYQETGDGWRVHHSNRAVISSVDDSTDQSVGRHVARHDPARVLAECAAWRFVIEFIDGWTEHTDSDPGVTVMELFAFLAETLGQDASRPDRWPPPIA
;
A
#
# COMPACT_ATOMS: atom_id res chain seq x y z
N MET A 1 0.77 15.51 23.32
CA MET A 1 0.82 14.03 23.18
C MET A 1 0.53 13.57 21.75
N SER A 2 -0.20 14.33 20.90
CA SER A 2 -0.36 14.01 19.47
C SER A 2 0.96 14.09 18.69
N SER A 3 1.80 15.09 18.96
CA SER A 3 3.04 15.35 18.20
C SER A 3 4.10 14.24 18.28
N GLU A 4 4.36 13.65 19.46
CA GLU A 4 5.37 12.58 19.60
C GLU A 4 4.92 11.27 18.91
N LEU A 5 3.63 10.95 18.98
CA LEU A 5 3.06 9.80 18.27
C LEU A 5 3.07 10.03 16.75
N ALA A 6 2.73 11.23 16.29
CA ALA A 6 2.78 11.59 14.87
C ALA A 6 4.23 11.48 14.34
N GLU A 7 5.22 11.93 15.10
CA GLU A 7 6.65 11.80 14.74
C GLU A 7 7.06 10.32 14.59
N GLN A 8 6.72 9.47 15.58
CA GLN A 8 7.00 8.02 15.51
C GLN A 8 6.32 7.34 14.31
N LEU A 9 5.08 7.74 13.97
CA LEU A 9 4.37 7.20 12.82
C LEU A 9 5.01 7.65 11.50
N LEU A 10 5.43 8.91 11.39
CA LEU A 10 6.12 9.43 10.21
C LEU A 10 7.49 8.76 10.01
N GLU A 11 8.22 8.47 11.09
CA GLU A 11 9.47 7.69 11.03
C GLU A 11 9.23 6.29 10.45
N ARG A 12 8.19 5.58 10.92
CA ARG A 12 7.85 4.26 10.39
C ARG A 12 7.41 4.30 8.93
N ILE A 13 6.61 5.29 8.54
CA ILE A 13 6.23 5.49 7.14
C ILE A 13 7.45 5.76 6.26
N ALA A 14 8.44 6.52 6.77
CA ALA A 14 9.67 6.80 6.03
C ALA A 14 10.55 5.55 5.86
N GLU A 15 10.60 4.68 6.87
CA GLU A 15 11.28 3.38 6.81
C GLU A 15 10.63 2.48 5.74
N ASP A 16 9.31 2.29 5.81
CA ASP A 16 8.55 1.47 4.86
C ASP A 16 8.67 2.01 3.42
N GLU A 17 8.59 3.33 3.25
CA GLU A 17 8.79 3.97 1.96
C GLU A 17 10.20 3.73 1.41
N THR A 18 11.23 3.80 2.26
CA THR A 18 12.62 3.56 1.84
C THR A 18 12.79 2.13 1.35
N ILE A 19 12.26 1.14 2.09
CA ILE A 19 12.29 -0.27 1.71
C ILE A 19 11.54 -0.49 0.40
N ALA A 20 10.33 0.08 0.26
CA ALA A 20 9.54 -0.05 -0.95
C ALA A 20 10.21 0.60 -2.18
N ARG A 21 10.81 1.79 -2.04
CA ARG A 21 11.57 2.43 -3.12
C ARG A 21 12.78 1.61 -3.55
N GLN A 22 13.51 1.02 -2.61
CA GLN A 22 14.62 0.13 -2.91
C GLN A 22 14.15 -1.10 -3.69
N ALA A 23 13.05 -1.72 -3.26
CA ALA A 23 12.48 -2.88 -3.95
C ALA A 23 12.04 -2.56 -5.40
N ILE A 24 11.47 -1.37 -5.66
CA ILE A 24 11.12 -0.92 -7.03
C ILE A 24 12.38 -0.63 -7.87
N ALA A 25 13.41 -0.02 -7.28
CA ALA A 25 14.66 0.26 -8.00
C ALA A 25 15.32 -1.03 -8.51
N GLU A 26 15.13 -2.14 -7.81
CA GLU A 26 15.59 -3.47 -8.21
C GLU A 26 14.71 -4.12 -9.29
N SER A 27 13.40 -3.84 -9.32
CA SER A 27 12.57 -4.00 -10.53
C SER A 27 11.21 -3.29 -10.43
N ALA A 28 10.80 -2.67 -11.53
CA ALA A 28 9.58 -1.86 -11.62
C ALA A 28 8.29 -2.67 -11.86
N LEU A 29 8.35 -4.01 -11.80
CA LEU A 29 7.23 -4.88 -12.15
C LEU A 29 6.48 -5.36 -10.91
N ARG A 30 5.13 -5.36 -10.99
CA ARG A 30 4.26 -5.72 -9.87
C ARG A 30 4.41 -7.17 -9.43
N TRP A 31 4.25 -7.37 -8.13
CA TRP A 31 4.10 -8.68 -7.54
C TRP A 31 2.72 -9.24 -7.88
N HIS A 32 2.66 -10.48 -8.37
CA HIS A 32 1.38 -11.15 -8.67
C HIS A 32 1.34 -12.56 -8.11
N TYR A 33 0.17 -12.93 -7.58
CA TYR A 33 -0.11 -14.27 -7.11
C TYR A 33 -0.49 -15.18 -8.29
N GLN A 34 0.09 -16.37 -8.33
CA GLN A 34 -0.26 -17.43 -9.26
C GLN A 34 -0.50 -18.73 -8.49
N GLU A 35 -1.67 -19.33 -8.67
CA GLU A 35 -1.95 -20.69 -8.20
C GLU A 35 -1.36 -21.71 -9.17
N THR A 36 -0.73 -22.75 -8.65
CA THR A 36 -0.14 -23.84 -9.42
C THR A 36 -0.74 -25.17 -8.99
N GLY A 37 -0.70 -26.19 -9.83
CA GLY A 37 -1.28 -27.51 -9.49
C GLY A 37 -0.63 -28.21 -8.30
N ASP A 38 0.52 -27.68 -7.84
CA ASP A 38 1.32 -28.15 -6.70
C ASP A 38 1.39 -27.12 -5.55
N GLY A 39 0.64 -26.01 -5.60
CA GLY A 39 0.66 -24.98 -4.57
C GLY A 39 0.43 -23.56 -5.10
N TRP A 40 1.28 -22.61 -4.72
CA TRP A 40 1.16 -21.23 -5.18
C TRP A 40 2.50 -20.50 -5.23
N ARG A 41 2.54 -19.44 -6.02
CA ARG A 41 3.73 -18.60 -6.21
C ARG A 41 3.35 -17.13 -6.19
N VAL A 42 4.24 -16.32 -5.63
CA VAL A 42 4.24 -14.88 -5.85
C VAL A 42 5.38 -14.58 -6.79
N HIS A 43 5.04 -13.94 -7.90
CA HIS A 43 5.94 -13.61 -8.98
C HIS A 43 6.28 -12.14 -8.94
N HIS A 44 7.54 -11.85 -9.15
CA HIS A 44 8.05 -10.53 -9.46
C HIS A 44 8.58 -10.61 -10.89
N SER A 45 7.92 -9.91 -11.82
CA SER A 45 8.14 -10.14 -13.25
C SER A 45 7.89 -11.61 -13.63
N ASN A 46 8.80 -12.24 -14.38
CA ASN A 46 8.75 -13.66 -14.74
C ASN A 46 9.45 -14.57 -13.72
N ARG A 47 9.85 -14.06 -12.55
CA ARG A 47 10.58 -14.83 -11.54
C ARG A 47 9.70 -15.03 -10.31
N ALA A 48 9.56 -16.27 -9.85
CA ALA A 48 8.97 -16.54 -8.54
C ALA A 48 9.90 -16.00 -7.44
N VAL A 49 9.39 -15.08 -6.62
CA VAL A 49 10.07 -14.55 -5.41
C VAL A 49 9.73 -15.38 -4.18
N ILE A 50 8.50 -15.89 -4.12
CA ILE A 50 8.05 -16.81 -3.08
C ILE A 50 7.27 -17.94 -3.74
N SER A 51 7.46 -19.17 -3.26
CA SER A 51 6.70 -20.33 -3.71
C SER A 51 6.41 -21.25 -2.53
N SER A 52 5.19 -21.77 -2.46
CA SER A 52 4.87 -22.95 -1.66
C SER A 52 4.59 -24.14 -2.59
N VAL A 53 5.11 -25.31 -2.20
CA VAL A 53 4.96 -26.60 -2.92
C VAL A 53 4.05 -27.55 -2.14
N ASP A 54 3.37 -27.04 -1.11
CA ASP A 54 2.45 -27.81 -0.28
C ASP A 54 1.09 -27.10 -0.20
N ASP A 55 0.04 -27.78 -0.63
CA ASP A 55 -1.36 -27.34 -0.54
C ASP A 55 -1.83 -27.19 0.93
N SER A 56 -1.04 -27.69 1.90
CA SER A 56 -1.25 -27.41 3.32
C SER A 56 -0.97 -25.96 3.70
N THR A 57 -0.22 -25.22 2.87
CA THR A 57 0.09 -23.81 3.12
C THR A 57 -1.05 -22.95 2.62
N ASP A 58 -1.77 -22.32 3.55
CA ASP A 58 -2.93 -21.48 3.25
C ASP A 58 -2.64 -20.48 2.12
N GLN A 59 -3.37 -20.64 1.01
CA GLN A 59 -3.30 -19.77 -0.17
C GLN A 59 -3.54 -18.28 0.19
N SER A 60 -4.19 -18.01 1.33
CA SER A 60 -4.33 -16.67 1.88
C SER A 60 -2.99 -15.97 2.12
N VAL A 61 -1.94 -16.72 2.46
CA VAL A 61 -0.58 -16.19 2.67
C VAL A 61 0.01 -15.66 1.37
N GLY A 62 -0.05 -16.43 0.28
CA GLY A 62 0.46 -15.98 -1.01
C GLY A 62 -0.25 -14.74 -1.53
N ARG A 63 -1.57 -14.68 -1.34
CA ARG A 63 -2.36 -13.48 -1.65
C ARG A 63 -1.99 -12.30 -0.74
N HIS A 64 -1.72 -12.55 0.54
CA HIS A 64 -1.28 -11.53 1.48
C HIS A 64 0.10 -10.96 1.09
N VAL A 65 1.05 -11.81 0.74
CA VAL A 65 2.37 -11.38 0.24
C VAL A 65 2.23 -10.55 -1.04
N ALA A 66 1.44 -11.01 -2.01
CA ALA A 66 1.25 -10.28 -3.27
C ALA A 66 0.59 -8.91 -3.07
N ARG A 67 -0.21 -8.74 -2.00
CA ARG A 67 -0.77 -7.43 -1.64
C ARG A 67 0.30 -6.45 -1.17
N HIS A 68 1.40 -6.91 -0.59
CA HIS A 68 2.51 -6.05 -0.17
C HIS A 68 3.48 -5.72 -1.32
N ASP A 69 2.98 -5.61 -2.54
CA ASP A 69 3.74 -5.11 -3.68
C ASP A 69 4.30 -3.72 -3.34
N PRO A 70 5.59 -3.44 -3.59
CA PRO A 70 6.22 -2.16 -3.23
C PRO A 70 5.46 -0.92 -3.73
N ALA A 71 4.83 -0.97 -4.91
CA ALA A 71 4.06 0.17 -5.40
C ALA A 71 2.81 0.45 -4.55
N ARG A 72 2.17 -0.60 -4.03
CA ARG A 72 1.04 -0.46 -3.10
C ARG A 72 1.50 0.12 -1.76
N VAL A 73 2.64 -0.36 -1.24
CA VAL A 73 3.22 0.17 0.01
C VAL A 73 3.52 1.67 -0.12
N LEU A 74 4.02 2.13 -1.27
CA LEU A 74 4.22 3.56 -1.52
C LEU A 74 2.92 4.37 -1.54
N ALA A 75 1.87 3.83 -2.15
CA ALA A 75 0.55 4.45 -2.14
C ALA A 75 -0.01 4.54 -0.72
N GLU A 76 0.13 3.48 0.08
CA GLU A 76 -0.27 3.46 1.48
C GLU A 76 0.55 4.46 2.32
N CYS A 77 1.86 4.56 2.11
CA CYS A 77 2.70 5.57 2.77
C CYS A 77 2.22 7.00 2.48
N ALA A 78 1.88 7.31 1.22
CA ALA A 78 1.34 8.61 0.85
C ALA A 78 -0.04 8.87 1.49
N ALA A 79 -0.91 7.86 1.52
CA ALA A 79 -2.19 7.91 2.22
C ALA A 79 -2.03 8.22 3.71
N TRP A 80 -1.12 7.54 4.39
CA TRP A 80 -0.91 7.72 5.82
C TRP A 80 -0.30 9.07 6.17
N ARG A 81 0.62 9.60 5.35
CA ARG A 81 1.12 10.98 5.54
C ARG A 81 0.01 12.00 5.49
N PHE A 82 -0.87 11.88 4.49
CA PHE A 82 -2.02 12.77 4.36
C PHE A 82 -2.93 12.68 5.60
N VAL A 83 -3.21 11.47 6.10
CA VAL A 83 -4.00 11.28 7.33
C VAL A 83 -3.35 11.98 8.54
N ILE A 84 -2.04 11.82 8.71
CA ILE A 84 -1.31 12.41 9.84
C ILE A 84 -1.33 13.94 9.75
N GLU A 85 -0.99 14.51 8.59
CA GLU A 85 -1.04 15.97 8.36
C GLU A 85 -2.45 16.52 8.57
N PHE A 86 -3.46 15.80 8.10
CA PHE A 86 -4.87 16.17 8.27
C PHE A 86 -5.28 16.20 9.75
N ILE A 87 -4.93 15.16 10.52
CA ILE A 87 -5.26 15.07 11.95
C ILE A 87 -4.52 16.15 12.75
N ASP A 88 -3.25 16.40 12.44
CA ASP A 88 -2.44 17.39 13.15
C ASP A 88 -2.93 18.82 12.90
N GLY A 89 -3.27 19.14 11.64
CA GLY A 89 -3.88 20.44 11.29
C GLY A 89 -5.28 20.65 11.90
N TRP A 90 -6.04 19.56 12.09
CA TRP A 90 -7.33 19.60 12.79
C TRP A 90 -7.21 19.95 14.28
N THR A 91 -6.13 19.52 14.93
CA THR A 91 -5.91 19.86 16.35
C THR A 91 -5.58 21.35 16.58
N GLU A 92 -5.18 22.09 15.54
CA GLU A 92 -4.80 23.50 15.64
C GLU A 92 -5.91 24.49 15.23
N HIS A 93 -6.98 24.06 14.54
CA HIS A 93 -8.03 24.94 13.99
C HIS A 93 -9.45 24.50 14.39
N THR A 94 -9.90 24.86 15.60
CA THR A 94 -11.27 24.56 16.09
C THR A 94 -12.38 25.48 15.52
N ASP A 95 -12.27 25.94 14.27
CA ASP A 95 -13.30 26.82 13.65
C ASP A 95 -13.70 26.44 12.21
N SER A 96 -13.20 25.30 11.69
CA SER A 96 -13.58 24.79 10.36
C SER A 96 -14.56 23.61 10.44
N ASP A 97 -15.56 23.60 9.55
CA ASP A 97 -16.66 22.63 9.54
C ASP A 97 -16.15 21.19 9.29
N PRO A 98 -16.29 20.29 10.28
CA PRO A 98 -15.69 18.96 10.25
C PRO A 98 -16.21 18.04 9.13
N GLY A 99 -17.40 18.33 8.59
CA GLY A 99 -18.11 17.44 7.65
C GLY A 99 -17.52 17.37 6.24
N VAL A 100 -16.95 18.46 5.73
CA VAL A 100 -16.38 18.53 4.36
C VAL A 100 -15.05 17.77 4.29
N THR A 101 -14.25 17.92 5.34
CA THR A 101 -12.90 17.38 5.46
C THR A 101 -12.84 15.85 5.60
N VAL A 102 -13.84 15.21 6.22
CA VAL A 102 -13.91 13.74 6.32
C VAL A 102 -14.22 13.11 4.95
N MET A 103 -15.03 13.76 4.11
CA MET A 103 -15.36 13.27 2.78
C MET A 103 -14.17 13.34 1.81
N GLU A 104 -13.33 14.38 1.92
CA GLU A 104 -12.09 14.50 1.14
C GLU A 104 -11.07 13.40 1.53
N LEU A 105 -10.93 13.13 2.82
CA LEU A 105 -10.11 12.03 3.33
C LEU A 105 -10.61 10.67 2.82
N PHE A 106 -11.93 10.42 2.88
CA PHE A 106 -12.51 9.19 2.35
C PHE A 106 -12.33 9.06 0.83
N ALA A 107 -12.49 10.14 0.08
CA ALA A 107 -12.29 10.13 -1.37
C ALA A 107 -10.82 9.83 -1.73
N PHE A 108 -9.87 10.46 -1.05
CA PHE A 108 -8.45 10.23 -1.26
C PHE A 108 -8.03 8.82 -0.87
N LEU A 109 -8.51 8.30 0.27
CA LEU A 109 -8.25 6.92 0.69
C LEU A 109 -8.91 5.91 -0.26
N ALA A 110 -10.11 6.17 -0.74
CA ALA A 110 -10.78 5.30 -1.72
C ALA A 110 -10.06 5.31 -3.07
N GLU A 111 -9.52 6.45 -3.51
CA GLU A 111 -8.72 6.55 -4.73
C GLU A 111 -7.36 5.86 -4.57
N THR A 112 -6.70 6.07 -3.43
CA THR A 112 -5.34 5.57 -3.16
C THR A 112 -5.33 4.07 -2.82
N LEU A 113 -6.36 3.58 -2.11
CA LEU A 113 -6.43 2.20 -1.61
C LEU A 113 -7.45 1.32 -2.35
N GLY A 114 -8.44 1.93 -3.01
CA GLY A 114 -9.60 1.25 -3.62
C GLY A 114 -9.44 0.82 -5.07
N GLN A 115 -8.30 1.05 -5.72
CA GLN A 115 -8.07 0.61 -7.10
C GLN A 115 -7.88 -0.90 -7.30
N ASP A 116 -8.02 -1.74 -6.26
CA ASP A 116 -7.48 -3.11 -6.31
C ASP A 116 -8.44 -4.22 -5.85
N ALA A 117 -9.77 -4.06 -6.02
CA ALA A 117 -10.72 -5.13 -5.68
C ALA A 117 -11.58 -5.65 -6.85
N SER A 118 -11.57 -5.01 -8.04
CA SER A 118 -12.51 -5.42 -9.10
C SER A 118 -12.00 -5.46 -10.55
N ARG A 119 -10.78 -5.00 -10.88
CA ARG A 119 -10.23 -5.11 -12.25
C ARG A 119 -8.70 -5.20 -12.29
N PRO A 120 -8.11 -6.37 -12.59
CA PRO A 120 -6.65 -6.54 -12.65
C PRO A 120 -5.95 -5.86 -13.86
N ASP A 121 -6.70 -5.36 -14.86
CA ASP A 121 -6.10 -5.05 -16.18
C ASP A 121 -6.03 -3.55 -16.55
N ARG A 122 -6.31 -2.61 -15.64
CA ARG A 122 -6.15 -1.17 -15.94
C ARG A 122 -5.74 -0.39 -14.70
N TRP A 123 -4.48 0.08 -14.65
CA TRP A 123 -4.01 1.40 -14.16
C TRP A 123 -2.65 1.35 -13.40
N PRO A 124 -1.76 2.39 -13.46
CA PRO A 124 -1.80 3.65 -14.25
C PRO A 124 -1.06 3.63 -15.59
N PRO A 125 -1.24 4.65 -16.46
CA PRO A 125 -0.45 4.81 -17.68
C PRO A 125 1.02 5.14 -17.34
N PRO A 126 1.94 4.94 -18.30
CA PRO A 126 3.34 5.28 -18.11
C PRO A 126 3.48 6.78 -17.82
N ILE A 127 4.25 7.11 -16.78
CA ILE A 127 4.76 8.46 -16.54
C ILE A 127 5.68 8.78 -17.73
N ALA A 128 5.34 9.83 -18.47
CA ALA A 128 6.14 10.38 -19.57
C ALA A 128 7.35 11.17 -19.03
#